data_AF-A0A7S1E2H2-F1
#
_entry.id   AF-A0A7S1E2H2-F1
#
_cell.length_a   1.000
_cell.length_b   1.000
_cell.length_c   1.000
_cell.angle_alpha   90.00
_cell.angle_beta   90.00
_cell.angle_gamma   90.00
#
_symmetry.space_group_name_H-M   'P 1'
#
loop_
_entity.id
_entity.type
_entity.pdbx_description
1 polymer ?
#
loop_
_entity_poly.entity_id
_entity_poly.type
_entity_poly.pdbx_seq_one_letter_code
_entity_poly.pdbx_strand_id
1 'polypeptide(L)'
;PGLPRLTHWSRRMDHAMIHVASTFFSYATSGSLEYLFVNVLFNADCIYQQFREKVRPRRNQIRVFLSIIGYTLPILLRGEVYLYLLCWIVIGLSSYFFIRYPVGGWSHAVFHVIIALLPPCIMHAAAKLPISQEHVG
;
A
#
# COMPACT_ATOMS: atom_id res chain seq x y z
N PRO A 1 -15.98 -22.62 -7.67
CA PRO A 1 -14.71 -22.04 -8.19
C PRO A 1 -14.14 -20.97 -7.23
N GLY A 2 -13.18 -21.27 -6.34
CA GLY A 2 -12.75 -20.20 -5.40
C GLY A 2 -11.71 -20.46 -4.31
N LEU A 3 -11.32 -21.70 -4.01
CA LEU A 3 -10.37 -21.99 -2.92
C LEU A 3 -8.90 -22.26 -3.36
N PRO A 4 -8.60 -22.88 -4.52
CA PRO A 4 -7.21 -23.20 -4.90
C PRO A 4 -6.36 -21.96 -5.27
N ARG A 5 -6.97 -20.80 -5.54
CA ARG A 5 -6.26 -19.61 -6.03
C ARG A 5 -5.59 -18.78 -4.93
N LEU A 6 -5.96 -18.95 -3.66
CA LEU A 6 -5.40 -18.16 -2.55
C LEU A 6 -4.11 -18.75 -1.96
N THR A 7 -3.88 -20.04 -2.17
CA THR A 7 -2.68 -20.75 -1.67
C THR A 7 -1.54 -20.74 -2.68
N HIS A 8 -1.78 -20.34 -3.93
CA HIS A 8 -0.75 -20.26 -4.94
C HIS A 8 0.37 -19.28 -4.53
N TRP A 9 1.61 -19.73 -4.66
CA TRP A 9 2.79 -19.00 -4.19
C TRP A 9 2.91 -17.60 -4.81
N SER A 10 2.55 -17.43 -6.08
CA SER A 10 2.62 -16.12 -6.74
C SER A 10 1.67 -15.12 -6.11
N ARG A 11 0.45 -15.54 -5.74
CA ARG A 11 -0.51 -14.65 -5.07
C ARG A 11 -0.07 -14.29 -3.65
N ARG A 12 0.63 -15.21 -2.98
CA ARG A 12 1.26 -14.92 -1.68
C ARG A 12 2.35 -13.87 -1.84
N MET A 13 3.16 -13.99 -2.88
CA MET A 13 4.17 -13.00 -3.22
C MET A 13 3.57 -11.65 -3.59
N ASP A 14 2.50 -11.59 -4.40
CA ASP A 14 1.80 -10.33 -4.72
C ASP A 14 1.34 -9.60 -3.46
N HIS A 15 0.73 -10.32 -2.52
CA HIS A 15 0.31 -9.75 -1.23
C HIS A 15 1.50 -9.32 -0.38
N ALA A 16 2.60 -10.07 -0.38
CA ALA A 16 3.82 -9.69 0.33
C ALA A 16 4.43 -8.41 -0.25
N MET A 17 4.41 -8.25 -1.58
CA MET A 17 4.93 -7.05 -2.24
C MET A 17 4.14 -5.79 -1.91
N ILE A 18 2.84 -5.90 -1.63
CA ILE A 18 2.05 -4.76 -1.10
C ILE A 18 2.62 -4.26 0.23
N HIS A 19 3.02 -5.16 1.13
CA HIS A 19 3.60 -4.80 2.42
C HIS A 19 5.03 -4.24 2.30
N VAL A 20 5.82 -4.79 1.38
CA VAL A 20 7.14 -4.23 1.05
C VAL A 20 7.01 -2.81 0.50
N ALA A 21 6.13 -2.60 -0.49
CA ALA A 21 5.85 -1.27 -1.02
C ALA A 21 5.32 -0.31 0.06
N SER A 22 4.40 -0.78 0.91
CA SER A 22 3.87 0.01 2.03
C SER A 22 4.96 0.45 3.00
N THR A 23 5.96 -0.39 3.25
CA THR A 23 7.11 -0.06 4.10
C THR A 23 7.91 1.11 3.51
N PHE A 24 8.27 1.03 2.22
CA PHE A 24 8.99 2.11 1.56
C PHE A 24 8.16 3.38 1.46
N PHE A 25 6.88 3.27 1.15
CA PHE A 25 5.98 4.43 1.12
C PHE A 25 5.82 5.06 2.49
N SER A 26 5.79 4.28 3.58
CA SER A 26 5.69 4.84 4.93
C SER A 26 6.90 5.70 5.30
N TYR A 27 8.10 5.32 4.84
CA TYR A 27 9.29 6.16 4.99
C TYR A 27 9.24 7.36 4.05
N ALA A 28 8.93 7.14 2.77
CA ALA A 28 8.84 8.20 1.79
C ALA A 28 7.83 9.29 2.19
N THR A 29 6.72 8.92 2.84
CA THR A 29 5.74 9.89 3.30
C THR A 29 6.05 10.46 4.67
N SER A 30 6.82 9.82 5.55
CA SER A 30 7.08 10.35 6.91
C SER A 30 8.42 11.07 7.06
N GLY A 31 9.44 10.67 6.30
CA GLY A 31 10.82 11.12 6.49
C GLY A 31 11.46 10.65 7.80
N SER A 32 10.83 9.73 8.54
CA SER A 32 11.27 9.30 9.87
C SER A 32 11.75 7.85 9.86
N LEU A 33 12.99 7.62 10.30
CA LEU A 33 13.56 6.27 10.45
C LEU A 33 12.86 5.47 11.56
N GLU A 34 12.42 6.13 12.63
CA GLU A 34 11.63 5.48 13.69
C GLU A 34 10.31 4.97 13.14
N TYR A 35 9.63 5.81 12.35
CA TYR A 35 8.38 5.44 11.69
C TYR A 35 8.57 4.29 10.70
N LEU A 36 9.67 4.33 9.92
CA LEU A 36 10.06 3.22 9.05
C LEU A 36 10.25 1.94 9.84
N PHE A 37 10.98 1.96 10.96
CA PHE A 37 11.25 0.77 11.76
C PHE A 37 9.96 0.12 12.28
N VAL A 38 9.03 0.91 12.81
CA VAL A 38 7.71 0.42 13.25
C VAL A 38 6.96 -0.23 12.09
N ASN A 39 6.95 0.40 10.92
CA ASN A 39 6.29 -0.14 9.73
C ASN A 39 6.99 -1.39 9.18
N VAL A 40 8.32 -1.49 9.24
CA VAL A 40 9.08 -2.70 8.88
C VAL A 40 8.64 -3.86 9.75
N LEU A 41 8.61 -3.70 11.08
CA LEU A 41 8.19 -4.77 12.00
C LEU A 41 6.76 -5.23 11.72
N PHE A 42 5.84 -4.28 11.54
CA PHE A 42 4.44 -4.58 11.25
C PHE A 42 4.27 -5.30 9.90
N ASN A 43 4.88 -4.79 8.83
CA ASN A 43 4.78 -5.36 7.50
C ASN A 43 5.51 -6.72 7.40
N ALA A 44 6.61 -6.92 8.15
CA ALA A 44 7.29 -8.21 8.25
C ALA A 44 6.41 -9.29 8.89
N ASP A 45 5.68 -9.00 9.99
CA ASP A 45 4.67 -9.94 10.51
C ASP A 45 3.60 -10.23 9.45
N CYS A 46 3.11 -9.19 8.76
CA CYS A 46 2.10 -9.39 7.72
C CYS A 46 2.57 -10.31 6.59
N ILE A 47 3.81 -10.11 6.10
CA ILE A 47 4.46 -10.95 5.10
C ILE A 47 4.62 -12.38 5.62
N TYR A 48 5.19 -12.58 6.81
CA TYR A 48 5.38 -13.89 7.42
C TYR A 48 4.06 -14.69 7.45
N GLN A 49 2.97 -14.03 7.82
CA GLN A 49 1.67 -14.66 7.97
C GLN A 49 1.03 -15.04 6.62
N GLN A 50 1.44 -14.40 5.52
CA GLN A 50 1.01 -14.73 4.17
C GLN A 50 1.59 -16.07 3.69
N PHE A 51 2.73 -16.48 4.24
CA PHE A 51 3.41 -17.73 3.90
C PHE A 51 3.06 -18.89 4.84
N ARG A 52 2.24 -18.67 5.88
CA ARG A 52 1.73 -19.77 6.71
C ARG A 52 0.84 -20.72 5.92
N GLU A 53 0.72 -21.95 6.42
CA GLU A 53 -0.11 -22.99 5.82
C GLU A 53 -1.58 -22.53 5.68
N LYS A 54 -2.13 -21.95 6.76
CA LYS A 54 -3.51 -21.44 6.80
C LYS A 54 -3.55 -19.92 6.68
N VAL A 55 -4.06 -19.44 5.55
CA VAL A 55 -4.26 -18.01 5.27
C VAL A 55 -5.68 -17.61 5.64
N ARG A 56 -5.86 -16.52 6.40
CA ARG A 56 -7.17 -15.98 6.81
C ARG A 56 -7.50 -14.71 6.00
N PRO A 57 -8.37 -14.78 4.96
CA PRO A 57 -8.55 -13.67 4.01
C PRO A 57 -8.98 -12.34 4.65
N ARG A 58 -9.95 -12.37 5.58
CA ARG A 58 -10.42 -11.16 6.27
C ARG A 58 -9.32 -10.47 7.08
N ARG A 59 -8.49 -11.24 7.78
CA ARG A 59 -7.37 -10.69 8.56
C ARG A 59 -6.32 -10.05 7.66
N ASN A 60 -6.06 -10.65 6.50
CA ASN A 60 -5.14 -10.08 5.52
C ASN A 60 -5.67 -8.78 4.90
N GLN A 61 -6.97 -8.71 4.61
CA GLN A 61 -7.59 -7.47 4.14
C GLN A 61 -7.44 -6.33 5.16
N ILE A 62 -7.69 -6.62 6.44
CA ILE A 62 -7.47 -5.64 7.53
C ILE A 62 -6.01 -5.21 7.58
N ARG A 63 -5.06 -6.15 7.48
CA ARG A 63 -3.62 -5.83 7.51
C ARG A 63 -3.17 -4.96 6.34
N VAL A 64 -3.65 -5.25 5.14
CA VAL A 64 -3.40 -4.40 3.96
C VAL A 64 -3.99 -3.01 4.19
N PHE A 65 -5.22 -2.92 4.69
CA PHE A 65 -5.85 -1.64 5.01
C PHE A 65 -5.06 -0.83 6.06
N LEU A 66 -4.58 -1.48 7.12
CA LEU A 66 -3.72 -0.85 8.13
C LEU A 66 -2.37 -0.40 7.54
N SER A 67 -1.79 -1.17 6.61
CA SER A 67 -0.56 -0.78 5.91
C SER A 67 -0.78 0.47 5.05
N ILE A 68 -1.94 0.57 4.40
CA ILE A 68 -2.36 1.75 3.63
C ILE A 68 -2.52 2.98 4.52
N ILE A 69 -3.16 2.83 5.67
CA ILE A 69 -3.22 3.90 6.68
C ILE A 69 -1.81 4.29 7.10
N GLY A 70 -0.92 3.32 7.37
CA GLY A 70 0.46 3.56 7.77
C GLY A 70 1.20 4.50 6.83
N TYR A 71 1.13 4.29 5.51
CA TYR A 71 1.84 5.20 4.59
C TYR A 71 1.05 6.47 4.23
N THR A 72 -0.27 6.53 4.39
CA THR A 72 -1.05 7.74 4.06
C THR A 72 -1.23 8.70 5.25
N LEU A 73 -1.17 8.19 6.48
CA LEU A 73 -1.36 8.99 7.70
C LEU A 73 -0.37 10.15 7.84
N PRO A 74 0.94 10.00 7.56
CA PRO A 74 1.88 11.14 7.62
C PRO A 74 1.49 12.31 6.70
N ILE A 75 0.93 12.02 5.51
CA ILE A 75 0.45 13.05 4.57
C ILE A 75 -0.67 13.87 5.21
N LEU A 76 -1.62 13.19 5.87
CA LEU A 76 -2.71 13.86 6.59
C LEU A 76 -2.20 14.69 7.77
N LEU A 77 -1.30 14.14 8.57
CA LEU A 77 -0.76 14.81 9.77
C LEU A 77 0.03 16.08 9.44
N ARG A 78 0.62 16.17 8.24
CA ARG A 78 1.24 17.41 7.75
C ARG A 78 0.26 18.45 7.19
N GLY A 79 -1.05 18.16 7.20
CA GLY A 79 -2.06 19.07 6.66
C GLY A 79 -2.18 19.04 5.14
N GLU A 80 -1.56 18.09 4.44
CA GLU A 80 -1.66 17.93 2.98
C GLU A 80 -2.97 17.23 2.58
N VAL A 81 -4.11 17.79 3.03
CA VAL A 81 -5.45 17.16 2.92
C VAL A 81 -5.81 16.83 1.48
N TYR A 82 -5.52 17.73 0.53
CA TYR A 82 -5.78 17.50 -0.89
C TYR A 82 -5.07 16.24 -1.41
N LEU A 83 -3.77 16.10 -1.11
CA LEU A 83 -2.97 14.96 -1.55
C LEU A 83 -3.39 13.66 -0.88
N TYR A 84 -3.73 13.73 0.42
CA TYR A 84 -4.31 12.61 1.15
C TYR A 84 -5.62 12.12 0.49
N LEU A 85 -6.55 13.03 0.22
CA LEU A 85 -7.81 12.69 -0.44
C LEU A 85 -7.60 12.11 -1.85
N LEU A 86 -6.66 12.68 -2.63
CA LEU A 86 -6.31 12.16 -3.94
C LEU A 86 -5.78 10.72 -3.86
N CYS A 87 -4.90 10.41 -2.91
CA CYS A 87 -4.41 9.06 -2.66
C CYS A 87 -5.59 8.10 -2.37
N TRP A 88 -6.52 8.50 -1.50
CA TRP A 88 -7.67 7.67 -1.13
C TRP A 88 -8.69 7.50 -2.27
N ILE A 89 -8.86 8.49 -3.15
CA ILE A 89 -9.66 8.33 -4.37
C ILE A 89 -9.03 7.29 -5.28
N VAL A 90 -7.72 7.37 -5.53
CA VAL A 90 -6.98 6.39 -6.34
C VAL A 90 -7.11 4.98 -5.73
N ILE A 91 -6.82 4.83 -4.44
CA ILE A 91 -6.93 3.56 -3.71
C ILE A 91 -8.37 3.02 -3.75
N GLY A 92 -9.37 3.87 -3.54
CA GLY A 92 -10.79 3.51 -3.56
C GLY A 92 -11.25 3.02 -4.92
N LEU A 93 -10.91 3.75 -6.00
CA LEU A 93 -11.22 3.35 -7.37
C LEU A 93 -10.50 2.06 -7.76
N SER A 94 -9.21 1.94 -7.48
CA SER A 94 -8.45 0.70 -7.66
C SER A 94 -9.13 -0.47 -6.94
N SER A 95 -9.46 -0.31 -5.66
CA SER A 95 -10.12 -1.33 -4.85
C SER A 95 -11.48 -1.74 -5.41
N TYR A 96 -12.26 -0.78 -5.93
CA TYR A 96 -13.53 -1.04 -6.59
C TYR A 96 -13.36 -1.99 -7.80
N PHE A 97 -12.40 -1.71 -8.69
CA PHE A 97 -12.11 -2.58 -9.83
C PHE A 97 -11.59 -3.95 -9.41
N PHE A 98 -10.75 -4.01 -8.36
CA PHE A 98 -10.22 -5.25 -7.84
C PHE A 98 -11.27 -6.14 -7.16
N ILE A 99 -12.28 -5.56 -6.50
CA ILE A 99 -13.28 -6.30 -5.72
C ILE A 99 -14.52 -6.64 -6.56
N ARG A 100 -15.06 -5.66 -7.29
CA ARG A 100 -16.35 -5.79 -7.99
C ARG A 100 -16.25 -6.36 -9.40
N TYR A 101 -15.06 -6.34 -9.99
CA TYR A 101 -14.83 -6.77 -11.37
C TYR A 101 -15.83 -6.18 -12.40
N PRO A 102 -16.05 -4.84 -12.42
CA PRO A 102 -17.11 -4.22 -13.25
C PRO A 102 -16.88 -4.37 -14.76
N VAL A 103 -15.65 -4.66 -15.20
CA VAL A 103 -15.27 -4.88 -16.61
C VAL A 103 -14.84 -6.33 -16.85
N GLY A 104 -15.34 -7.26 -16.03
CA GLY A 104 -15.04 -8.69 -16.16
C GLY A 104 -13.55 -9.00 -15.97
N GLY A 105 -13.00 -9.89 -16.81
CA GLY A 105 -11.62 -10.36 -16.72
C GLY A 105 -10.54 -9.26 -16.78
N TRP A 106 -10.85 -8.12 -17.38
CA TRP A 106 -9.94 -6.96 -17.49
C TRP A 106 -9.84 -6.13 -16.21
N SER A 107 -10.72 -6.34 -15.24
CA SER A 107 -10.80 -5.46 -14.06
C SER A 107 -9.52 -5.45 -13.24
N HIS A 108 -8.78 -6.57 -13.22
CA HIS A 108 -7.49 -6.64 -12.55
C HIS A 108 -6.40 -5.83 -13.28
N ALA A 109 -6.43 -5.79 -14.61
CA ALA A 109 -5.52 -4.93 -15.38
C ALA A 109 -5.85 -3.44 -15.15
N VAL A 110 -7.14 -3.08 -15.15
CA VAL A 110 -7.58 -1.71 -14.85
C VAL A 110 -7.20 -1.29 -13.42
N PHE A 111 -7.32 -2.20 -12.45
CA PHE A 111 -6.82 -1.98 -11.09
C PHE A 111 -5.34 -1.54 -11.09
N HIS A 112 -4.47 -2.26 -11.82
CA HIS A 112 -3.05 -1.95 -11.92
C HIS A 112 -2.79 -0.60 -12.59
N VAL A 113 -3.54 -0.27 -13.65
CA VAL A 113 -3.43 1.04 -14.32
C VAL A 113 -3.79 2.19 -13.37
N ILE A 114 -4.88 2.07 -12.62
CA ILE A 114 -5.30 3.11 -11.68
C ILE A 114 -4.33 3.21 -10.50
N ILE A 115 -3.92 2.08 -9.90
CA ILE A 115 -3.03 2.12 -8.73
C ILE A 115 -1.62 2.60 -9.09
N ALA A 116 -1.20 2.51 -10.35
CA ALA A 116 0.05 3.09 -10.85
C ALA A 116 0.07 4.63 -10.81
N LEU A 117 -1.07 5.29 -10.56
CA LEU A 117 -1.14 6.73 -10.29
C LEU A 117 -0.80 7.09 -8.83
N LEU A 118 -0.73 6.10 -7.93
CA LEU A 118 -0.39 6.32 -6.53
C LEU A 118 1.08 6.69 -6.31
N PRO A 119 2.09 6.02 -6.92
CA PRO A 119 3.49 6.37 -6.72
C PRO A 119 3.83 7.85 -7.01
N PRO A 120 3.35 8.49 -8.10
CA PRO A 120 3.53 9.93 -8.31
C PRO A 120 2.98 10.80 -7.16
N CYS A 121 1.83 10.44 -6.58
CA CYS A 121 1.27 11.15 -5.43
C CYS A 121 2.18 11.02 -4.20
N ILE A 122 2.69 9.82 -3.95
CA ILE A 122 3.63 9.54 -2.84
C ILE A 122 4.97 10.26 -3.07
N MET A 123 5.49 10.28 -4.28
CA MET A 123 6.71 11.02 -4.63
C MET A 123 6.54 12.52 -4.42
N HIS A 124 5.38 13.08 -4.78
CA HIS A 124 5.06 14.48 -4.52
C HIS A 124 5.03 14.80 -3.01
N ALA A 125 4.48 13.89 -2.20
CA ALA A 125 4.51 14.01 -0.74
C ALA A 125 5.94 13.95 -0.19
N ALA A 126 6.73 13.01 -0.69
CA ALA A 126 8.11 12.78 -0.27
C ALA A 126 9.00 13.99 -0.58
N ALA A 127 8.87 14.54 -1.78
CA ALA A 127 9.67 15.69 -2.23
C ALA A 127 9.49 16.93 -1.33
N LYS A 128 8.39 17.06 -0.58
CA LYS A 128 8.17 18.21 0.31
C LYS A 128 8.80 18.04 1.70
N LEU A 129 9.34 16.87 2.02
CA LEU A 129 9.94 16.63 3.33
C LEU A 129 11.28 17.35 3.47
N PRO A 130 11.61 17.90 4.66
CA PRO A 130 12.89 18.55 4.90
C PRO A 130 14.10 17.68 4.54
N ILE A 131 14.06 16.39 4.91
CA ILE A 131 15.12 15.41 4.62
C ILE A 131 15.38 15.23 3.11
N SER A 132 14.41 15.55 2.25
CA SER A 132 14.55 15.50 0.79
C SER A 132 15.14 16.79 0.19
N GLN A 133 15.29 17.84 1.00
CA GLN A 133 15.79 19.16 0.59
C GLN A 133 17.23 19.44 1.06
N GLU A 134 17.80 18.59 1.93
CA GLU A 134 19.07 18.84 2.64
C GLU A 134 20.36 18.83 1.78
N HIS A 135 20.28 18.81 0.44
CA HIS A 135 21.46 18.67 -0.44
C HIS A 135 21.79 19.91 -1.30
N VAL A 136 21.44 21.13 -0.86
CA VAL A 136 21.81 22.39 -1.54
C VAL A 136 22.68 23.31 -0.65
N GLY A 137 23.49 22.71 0.23
CA GLY A 137 24.45 23.42 1.08
C GLY A 137 25.89 23.20 0.63
#